data_AF-W9G6D6-F1
#
_entry.id   AF-W9G6D6-F1
#
_cell.length_a   1.000
_cell.length_b   1.000
_cell.length_c   1.000
_cell.angle_alpha   90.00
_cell.angle_beta   90.00
_cell.angle_gamma   90.00
#
_symmetry.space_group_name_H-M   'P 1'
#
loop_
_entity.id
_entity.type
_entity.pdbx_description
1 polymer ?
#
loop_
_entity_poly.entity_id
_entity_poly.type
_entity_poly.pdbx_seq_one_letter_code
_entity_poly.pdbx_strand_id
1 'polypeptide(L)'
;MLPNGELAQTGAERILELAEDVDVVLPGPGLSEDEVERDQHDAVLRLADATGAVVLSGGEVSYAVSSGRGAWRGSGGAAGLATAGSGAVKAGVVAGLLARGASPEQAVVWGSWAHTSAGALLAAESPGFLARDVMRLVPRRLAAVDASTSRRPAGTTRGRAPEGVRH
;
A
#
# COMPACT_ATOMS: atom_id res chain seq x y z
N MET A 1 19.69 -3.90 -20.02
CA MET A 1 19.28 -4.96 -19.08
C MET A 1 20.41 -5.97 -19.07
N LEU A 2 21.16 -6.05 -17.96
CA LEU A 2 22.11 -7.16 -17.76
C LEU A 2 21.32 -8.33 -17.15
N PRO A 3 21.57 -9.58 -17.56
CA PRO A 3 20.74 -10.74 -17.21
C PRO A 3 20.83 -11.19 -15.73
N ASN A 4 21.33 -10.35 -14.82
CA ASN A 4 21.85 -10.79 -13.53
C ASN A 4 21.14 -10.16 -12.30
N GLY A 5 20.06 -9.39 -12.48
CA GLY A 5 19.36 -8.77 -11.33
C GLY A 5 20.14 -7.67 -10.56
N GLU A 6 21.36 -7.33 -10.99
CA GLU A 6 22.21 -6.32 -10.34
C GLU A 6 21.53 -4.95 -10.18
N LEU A 7 20.67 -4.56 -11.12
CA LEU A 7 19.91 -3.30 -11.04
C LEU A 7 18.83 -3.34 -9.93
N ALA A 8 18.19 -4.48 -9.70
CA ALA A 8 17.22 -4.65 -8.62
C ALA A 8 17.90 -4.65 -7.25
N GLN A 9 19.05 -5.32 -7.14
CA GLN A 9 19.87 -5.34 -5.92
C GLN A 9 20.47 -3.98 -5.58
N THR A 10 21.02 -3.26 -6.57
CA THR A 10 21.50 -1.88 -6.40
C THR A 10 20.37 -0.93 -6.01
N GLY A 11 19.15 -1.15 -6.55
CA GLY A 11 17.95 -0.43 -6.14
C GLY A 11 17.61 -0.67 -4.67
N ALA A 12 17.65 -1.91 -4.21
CA ALA A 12 17.40 -2.26 -2.81
C ALA A 12 18.45 -1.70 -1.85
N GLU A 13 19.74 -1.78 -2.18
CA GLU A 13 20.83 -1.22 -1.36
C GLU A 13 20.71 0.31 -1.22
N ARG A 14 20.33 1.01 -2.29
CA ARG A 14 20.11 2.45 -2.26
C ARG A 14 18.88 2.84 -1.45
N ILE A 15 17.85 1.99 -1.40
CA ILE A 15 16.70 2.20 -0.50
C ILE A 15 17.15 2.08 0.95
N LEU A 16 18.03 1.14 1.28
CA LEU A 16 18.55 0.99 2.65
C LEU A 16 19.34 2.23 3.09
N GLU A 17 20.17 2.82 2.22
CA GLU A 17 20.87 4.08 2.54
C GLU A 17 19.92 5.28 2.71
N LEU A 18 18.80 5.33 1.97
CA LEU A 18 17.87 6.46 2.00
C LEU A 18 16.77 6.32 3.06
N ALA A 19 16.55 5.11 3.57
CA ALA A 19 15.49 4.78 4.53
C ALA A 19 15.95 4.82 5.99
N GLU A 20 17.17 5.27 6.27
CA GLU A 20 17.59 5.57 7.63
C GLU A 20 16.64 6.64 8.22
N ASP A 21 16.05 6.36 9.38
CA ASP A 21 15.09 7.22 10.09
C ASP A 21 13.76 7.54 9.38
N VAL A 22 13.30 6.71 8.42
CA VAL A 22 11.98 6.90 7.80
C VAL A 22 10.89 6.02 8.43
N ASP A 23 9.69 6.58 8.63
CA ASP A 23 8.55 5.83 9.17
C ASP A 23 7.93 4.84 8.17
N VAL A 24 7.96 5.17 6.86
CA VAL A 24 7.29 4.43 5.79
C VAL A 24 8.10 4.40 4.51
N VAL A 25 8.20 3.24 3.87
CA VAL A 25 8.81 3.06 2.53
C VAL A 25 7.76 2.54 1.54
N LEU A 26 7.62 3.22 0.39
CA LEU A 26 6.65 2.88 -0.66
C LEU A 26 7.38 2.57 -1.97
N PRO A 27 7.95 1.36 -2.15
CA PRO A 27 8.63 1.03 -3.38
C PRO A 27 7.68 0.99 -4.59
N GLY A 28 8.18 1.47 -5.73
CA GLY A 28 7.51 1.34 -7.02
C GLY A 28 7.44 -0.12 -7.51
N PRO A 29 6.68 -0.38 -8.60
CA PRO A 29 6.73 -1.68 -9.25
C PRO A 29 8.16 -1.98 -9.75
N GLY A 30 8.60 -3.23 -9.64
CA GLY A 30 9.94 -3.66 -10.10
C GLY A 30 10.93 -4.04 -8.99
N LEU A 31 10.47 -4.24 -7.74
CA LEU A 31 11.31 -4.88 -6.71
C LEU A 31 11.50 -6.39 -6.90
N SER A 32 10.82 -7.00 -7.87
CA SER A 32 10.99 -8.41 -8.24
C SER A 32 10.55 -8.60 -9.70
N GLU A 33 11.50 -8.94 -10.58
CA GLU A 33 11.20 -9.50 -11.91
C GLU A 33 11.12 -11.03 -11.76
N ASP A 34 9.90 -11.53 -11.86
CA ASP A 34 9.47 -12.95 -11.90
C ASP A 34 9.52 -13.80 -10.61
N GLU A 35 8.48 -14.64 -10.43
CA GLU A 35 8.06 -15.41 -9.22
C GLU A 35 7.45 -14.56 -8.08
N VAL A 36 6.54 -13.69 -8.48
CA VAL A 36 6.40 -12.37 -7.87
C VAL A 36 5.77 -12.33 -6.48
N GLU A 37 4.86 -13.23 -6.08
CA GLU A 37 4.12 -13.00 -4.83
C GLU A 37 4.87 -13.38 -3.54
N ARG A 38 5.41 -14.62 -3.46
CA ARG A 38 6.19 -15.06 -2.29
C ARG A 38 7.51 -14.30 -2.19
N ASP A 39 8.18 -14.08 -3.32
CA ASP A 39 9.42 -13.31 -3.35
C ASP A 39 9.20 -11.84 -2.99
N GLN A 40 8.10 -11.21 -3.46
CA GLN A 40 7.76 -9.84 -3.05
C GLN A 40 7.44 -9.75 -1.55
N HIS A 41 6.69 -10.71 -0.98
CA HIS A 41 6.44 -10.72 0.47
C HIS A 41 7.74 -10.80 1.27
N ASP A 42 8.63 -11.74 0.91
CA ASP A 42 9.91 -11.93 1.59
C ASP A 42 10.85 -10.74 1.39
N ALA A 43 10.87 -10.13 0.19
CA ALA A 43 11.65 -8.93 -0.08
C ALA A 43 11.19 -7.72 0.75
N VAL A 44 9.87 -7.54 0.85
CA VAL A 44 9.27 -6.45 1.64
C VAL A 44 9.48 -6.67 3.14
N LEU A 45 9.43 -7.93 3.61
CA LEU A 45 9.81 -8.30 4.98
C LEU A 45 11.26 -7.97 5.29
N ARG A 46 12.20 -8.42 4.44
CA ARG A 46 13.63 -8.12 4.60
C ARG A 46 13.89 -6.61 4.65
N LEU A 47 13.20 -5.84 3.81
CA LEU A 47 13.33 -4.38 3.80
C LEU A 47 12.76 -3.75 5.08
N ALA A 48 11.61 -4.22 5.57
CA ALA A 48 11.03 -3.75 6.82
C ALA A 48 11.93 -4.06 8.02
N ASP A 49 12.53 -5.26 8.06
CA ASP A 49 13.47 -5.67 9.11
C ASP A 49 14.77 -4.85 9.08
N ALA A 50 15.29 -4.57 7.90
CA ALA A 50 16.54 -3.82 7.74
C ALA A 50 16.39 -2.32 8.07
N THR A 51 15.20 -1.75 7.87
CA THR A 51 14.95 -0.30 8.03
C THR A 51 14.17 0.06 9.30
N GLY A 52 13.45 -0.90 9.88
CA GLY A 52 12.46 -0.63 10.94
C GLY A 52 11.19 0.08 10.46
N ALA A 53 11.13 0.47 9.17
CA ALA A 53 10.01 1.19 8.58
C ALA A 53 8.82 0.26 8.29
N VAL A 54 7.64 0.86 8.11
CA VAL A 54 6.50 0.15 7.50
C VAL A 54 6.65 0.20 5.98
N VAL A 55 6.71 -0.95 5.33
CA VAL A 55 6.94 -1.04 3.88
C VAL A 55 5.64 -1.43 3.18
N LEU A 56 5.25 -0.72 2.11
CA LEU A 56 4.11 -1.07 1.26
C LEU A 56 4.56 -1.34 -0.18
N SER A 57 4.45 -2.58 -0.65
CA SER A 57 4.73 -2.88 -2.05
C SER A 57 3.69 -2.32 -3.02
N GLY A 58 4.16 -1.96 -4.23
CA GLY A 58 3.31 -1.75 -5.39
C GLY A 58 2.93 -3.08 -6.07
N GLY A 59 1.97 -3.02 -7.01
CA GLY A 59 1.54 -4.18 -7.79
C GLY A 59 0.03 -4.48 -7.68
N GLU A 60 -0.39 -5.54 -8.37
CA GLU A 60 -1.77 -6.05 -8.32
C GLU A 60 -2.11 -6.62 -6.94
N VAL A 61 -1.13 -7.32 -6.35
CA VAL A 61 -1.09 -7.62 -4.91
C VAL A 61 -0.07 -6.69 -4.27
N SER A 62 -0.48 -6.06 -3.17
CA SER A 62 0.38 -5.25 -2.31
C SER A 62 0.52 -5.87 -0.93
N TYR A 63 1.73 -5.85 -0.38
CA TYR A 63 2.00 -6.20 1.00
C TYR A 63 2.36 -4.94 1.78
N ALA A 64 1.68 -4.71 2.90
CA ALA A 64 2.12 -3.79 3.93
C ALA A 64 2.78 -4.60 5.04
N VAL A 65 4.01 -4.30 5.41
CA VAL A 65 4.76 -5.08 6.39
C VAL A 65 5.41 -4.15 7.39
N SER A 66 5.37 -4.55 8.66
CA SER A 66 6.10 -3.90 9.75
C SER A 66 6.87 -4.96 10.52
N SER A 67 8.17 -4.72 10.74
CA SER A 67 9.06 -5.66 11.42
C SER A 67 8.48 -6.09 12.78
N GLY A 68 8.41 -7.41 13.01
CA GLY A 68 7.88 -8.00 14.25
C GLY A 68 6.39 -7.76 14.54
N ARG A 69 5.67 -7.00 13.71
CA ARG A 69 4.27 -6.59 13.94
C ARG A 69 3.28 -7.24 12.97
N GLY A 70 3.78 -7.82 11.88
CA GLY A 70 3.02 -8.64 10.95
C GLY A 70 2.91 -8.02 9.56
N ALA A 71 2.19 -8.73 8.69
CA ALA A 71 1.97 -8.34 7.31
C ALA A 71 0.47 -8.26 6.99
N TRP A 72 0.09 -7.28 6.18
CA TRP A 72 -1.23 -7.16 5.58
C TRP A 72 -1.09 -7.36 4.08
N ARG A 73 -1.93 -8.23 3.51
CA ARG A 73 -2.02 -8.46 2.07
C ARG A 73 -3.27 -7.75 1.55
N GLY A 74 -3.08 -6.88 0.58
CA GLY A 74 -4.15 -6.22 -0.17
C GLY A 74 -4.17 -6.74 -1.60
N SER A 75 -5.37 -6.97 -2.12
CA SER A 75 -5.62 -7.28 -3.53
C SER A 75 -6.71 -6.35 -4.09
N GLY A 76 -6.81 -6.26 -5.42
CA GLY A 76 -7.83 -5.45 -6.08
C GLY A 76 -7.27 -4.20 -6.76
N GLY A 77 -6.00 -4.20 -7.16
CA GLY A 77 -5.49 -3.19 -8.07
C GLY A 77 -6.20 -3.28 -9.43
N ALA A 78 -7.03 -2.29 -9.78
CA ALA A 78 -7.58 -2.19 -11.13
C ALA A 78 -6.45 -1.94 -12.14
N ALA A 79 -6.53 -2.51 -13.35
CA ALA A 79 -5.52 -2.32 -14.40
C ALA A 79 -5.22 -0.83 -14.69
N GLY A 80 -6.23 0.05 -14.57
CA GLY A 80 -6.07 1.50 -14.70
C GLY A 80 -5.17 2.17 -13.65
N LEU A 81 -4.83 1.48 -12.54
CA LEU A 81 -3.89 1.96 -11.53
C LEU A 81 -2.42 1.82 -11.95
N ALA A 82 -2.13 1.11 -13.04
CA ALA A 82 -0.79 1.11 -13.65
C ALA A 82 -0.49 2.41 -14.43
N THR A 83 -1.33 3.43 -14.31
CA THR A 83 -1.15 4.74 -14.93
C THR A 83 -0.05 5.56 -14.25
N ALA A 84 0.66 6.37 -15.04
CA ALA A 84 1.71 7.26 -14.54
C ALA A 84 1.17 8.20 -13.43
N GLY A 85 1.91 8.32 -12.33
CA GLY A 85 1.55 9.14 -11.18
C GLY A 85 0.63 8.47 -10.16
N SER A 86 0.10 7.27 -10.42
CA SER A 86 -0.70 6.50 -9.45
C SER A 86 0.05 6.22 -8.14
N GLY A 87 1.32 5.82 -8.23
CA GLY A 87 2.18 5.65 -7.05
C GLY A 87 2.36 6.93 -6.24
N ALA A 88 2.50 8.09 -6.90
CA ALA A 88 2.61 9.39 -6.23
C ALA A 88 1.30 9.79 -5.53
N VAL A 89 0.13 9.46 -6.10
CA VAL A 89 -1.16 9.65 -5.43
C VAL A 89 -1.22 8.80 -4.17
N LYS A 90 -0.88 7.50 -4.26
CA LYS A 90 -0.83 6.61 -3.09
C LYS A 90 0.10 7.16 -1.99
N ALA A 91 1.29 7.60 -2.36
CA ALA A 91 2.25 8.19 -1.44
C ALA A 91 1.71 9.46 -0.76
N GLY A 92 1.08 10.35 -1.52
CA GLY A 92 0.45 11.56 -0.97
C GLY A 92 -0.69 11.25 0.01
N VAL A 93 -1.48 10.21 -0.25
CA VAL A 93 -2.55 9.77 0.67
C VAL A 93 -1.97 9.24 1.98
N VAL A 94 -0.95 8.37 1.91
CA VAL A 94 -0.27 7.83 3.09
C VAL A 94 0.36 8.98 3.90
N ALA A 95 1.09 9.88 3.25
CA ALA A 95 1.68 11.06 3.89
C ALA A 95 0.62 11.96 4.55
N GLY A 96 -0.53 12.17 3.89
CA GLY A 96 -1.63 12.94 4.46
C GLY A 96 -2.27 12.29 5.69
N LEU A 97 -2.34 10.96 5.75
CA LEU A 97 -2.82 10.23 6.93
C LEU A 97 -1.81 10.32 8.08
N LEU A 98 -0.52 10.15 7.81
CA LEU A 98 0.56 10.34 8.77
C LEU A 98 0.53 11.76 9.37
N ALA A 99 0.41 12.78 8.51
CA ALA A 99 0.32 14.18 8.95
C ALA A 99 -0.90 14.48 9.84
N ARG A 100 -1.93 13.63 9.79
CA ARG A 100 -3.11 13.69 10.66
C ARG A 100 -3.00 12.85 11.94
N GLY A 101 -1.84 12.24 12.19
CA GLY A 101 -1.55 11.46 13.38
C GLY A 101 -1.95 9.98 13.32
N ALA A 102 -2.22 9.44 12.12
CA ALA A 102 -2.36 7.99 11.97
C ALA A 102 -1.01 7.31 12.22
N SER A 103 -1.02 6.11 12.82
CA SER A 103 0.21 5.32 12.90
C SER A 103 0.70 4.94 11.49
N PRO A 104 2.00 4.65 11.30
CA PRO A 104 2.53 4.18 10.02
C PRO A 104 1.75 3.01 9.42
N GLU A 105 1.40 2.02 10.24
CA GLU A 105 0.60 0.86 9.83
C GLU A 105 -0.80 1.28 9.38
N GLN A 106 -1.47 2.16 10.15
CA GLN A 106 -2.78 2.69 9.79
C GLN A 106 -2.73 3.49 8.48
N ALA A 107 -1.75 4.37 8.33
CA ALA A 107 -1.61 5.20 7.16
C ALA A 107 -1.39 4.37 5.88
N VAL A 108 -0.52 3.36 5.97
CA VAL A 108 -0.24 2.45 4.86
C VAL A 108 -1.46 1.61 4.49
N VAL A 109 -2.12 0.98 5.47
CA VAL A 109 -3.28 0.10 5.21
C VAL A 109 -4.46 0.89 4.66
N TRP A 110 -4.84 2.00 5.32
CA TRP A 110 -5.96 2.82 4.87
C TRP A 110 -5.66 3.57 3.58
N GLY A 111 -4.43 4.05 3.39
CA GLY A 111 -4.00 4.70 2.16
C GLY A 111 -4.02 3.75 0.97
N SER A 112 -3.51 2.53 1.13
CA SER A 112 -3.57 1.49 0.09
C SER A 112 -5.02 1.13 -0.25
N TRP A 113 -5.86 0.86 0.75
CA TRP A 113 -7.27 0.53 0.54
C TRP A 113 -8.03 1.64 -0.16
N ALA A 114 -7.88 2.91 0.28
CA ALA A 114 -8.62 4.02 -0.33
C ALA A 114 -8.21 4.23 -1.79
N HIS A 115 -6.92 4.06 -2.08
CA HIS A 115 -6.37 4.15 -3.43
C HIS A 115 -6.89 3.05 -4.35
N THR A 116 -6.80 1.78 -3.94
CA THR A 116 -7.29 0.65 -4.76
C THR A 116 -8.80 0.67 -4.90
N SER A 117 -9.53 1.00 -3.83
CA SER A 117 -10.99 1.13 -3.85
C SER A 117 -11.47 2.26 -4.77
N ALA A 118 -10.77 3.40 -4.82
CA ALA A 118 -11.07 4.46 -5.79
C ALA A 118 -10.83 3.99 -7.23
N GLY A 119 -9.71 3.31 -7.49
CA GLY A 119 -9.41 2.73 -8.81
C GLY A 119 -10.46 1.72 -9.27
N ALA A 120 -10.94 0.86 -8.37
CA ALA A 120 -11.97 -0.14 -8.67
C ALA A 120 -13.29 0.51 -9.10
N LEU A 121 -13.70 1.61 -8.48
CA LEU A 121 -14.91 2.34 -8.89
C LEU A 121 -14.75 2.99 -10.27
N LEU A 122 -13.61 3.63 -10.52
CA LEU A 122 -13.35 4.25 -11.82
C LEU A 122 -13.28 3.21 -12.95
N ALA A 123 -12.72 2.03 -12.67
CA ALA A 123 -12.66 0.92 -13.62
C ALA A 123 -14.04 0.37 -14.00
N ALA A 124 -15.03 0.50 -13.12
CA ALA A 124 -16.40 0.08 -13.43
C ALA A 124 -17.11 1.05 -14.39
N GLU A 125 -16.64 2.31 -14.46
CA GLU A 125 -17.24 3.37 -15.28
C GLU A 125 -16.52 3.55 -16.63
N SER A 126 -15.23 3.22 -16.70
CA SER A 126 -14.40 3.42 -17.89
C SER A 126 -13.27 2.39 -17.98
N PRO A 127 -12.89 1.96 -19.20
CA PRO A 127 -11.74 1.08 -19.41
C PRO A 127 -10.39 1.75 -19.04
N GLY A 128 -10.37 3.07 -18.82
CA GLY A 128 -9.18 3.80 -18.38
C GLY A 128 -9.50 5.09 -17.63
N PHE A 129 -8.59 5.49 -16.75
CA PHE A 129 -8.66 6.73 -15.96
C PHE A 129 -7.25 7.20 -15.61
N LEU A 130 -7.14 8.45 -15.15
CA LEU A 130 -5.87 9.08 -14.82
C LEU A 130 -5.65 9.09 -13.30
N ALA A 131 -4.39 9.24 -12.87
CA ALA A 131 -4.05 9.32 -11.45
C ALA A 131 -4.83 10.43 -10.71
N ARG A 132 -5.07 11.56 -11.38
CA ARG A 132 -5.87 12.66 -10.80
C ARG A 132 -7.33 12.29 -10.54
N ASP A 133 -7.87 11.33 -11.28
CA ASP A 133 -9.27 10.88 -11.11
C ASP A 133 -9.36 10.03 -9.84
N VAL A 134 -8.37 9.17 -9.60
CA VAL A 134 -8.21 8.42 -8.34
C VAL A 134 -8.09 9.40 -7.17
N MET A 135 -7.20 10.39 -7.27
CA MET A 135 -6.97 11.40 -6.25
C MET A 135 -8.26 12.13 -5.84
N ARG A 136 -9.12 12.49 -6.80
CA ARG A 136 -10.41 13.16 -6.52
C ARG A 136 -11.40 12.28 -5.76
N LEU A 137 -11.30 10.96 -5.90
CA LEU A 137 -12.23 10.02 -5.29
C LEU A 137 -11.78 9.54 -3.91
N VAL A 138 -10.48 9.55 -3.60
CA VAL A 138 -9.92 9.07 -2.33
C VAL A 138 -10.59 9.67 -1.09
N PRO A 139 -10.79 11.01 -0.95
CA PRO A 139 -11.42 11.57 0.24
C PRO A 139 -12.82 11.01 0.50
N ARG A 140 -13.59 10.76 -0.57
CA ARG A 140 -14.93 10.15 -0.47
C ARG A 140 -14.86 8.71 0.00
N ARG A 141 -13.83 7.95 -0.41
CA ARG A 141 -13.64 6.56 0.03
C ARG A 141 -13.35 6.49 1.53
N LEU A 142 -12.46 7.35 2.02
CA LEU A 142 -12.14 7.43 3.45
C LEU A 142 -13.38 7.81 4.28
N ALA A 143 -14.11 8.85 3.88
CA ALA A 143 -15.30 9.32 4.61
C ALA A 143 -16.45 8.30 4.63
N ALA A 144 -16.59 7.47 3.59
CA ALA A 144 -17.64 6.44 3.54
C ALA A 144 -17.49 5.37 4.65
N VAL A 145 -16.25 5.11 5.09
CA VAL A 145 -15.98 4.15 6.17
C VAL A 145 -16.39 4.73 7.52
N ASP A 146 -16.05 6.00 7.78
CA ASP A 146 -16.43 6.72 9.00
C ASP A 146 -17.97 6.78 9.16
N ALA A 147 -18.69 7.02 8.06
CA ALA A 147 -20.16 7.08 8.08
C ALA A 147 -20.84 5.70 8.21
N SER A 148 -20.12 4.60 7.95
CA SER A 148 -20.62 3.23 8.12
C SER A 148 -20.35 2.71 9.53
N THR A 149 -19.25 3.16 10.15
CA THR A 149 -18.89 2.83 11.54
C THR A 149 -19.72 3.63 12.55
N SER A 150 -20.10 4.88 12.23
CA SER A 150 -20.98 5.71 13.08
C SER A 150 -22.45 5.28 13.10
N ARG A 151 -22.87 4.40 12.16
CA ARG A 151 -24.27 3.98 11.97
C ARG A 151 -24.62 2.64 12.62
N ARG A 152 -23.68 1.99 13.30
CA ARG A 152 -23.98 0.77 14.08
C ARG A 152 -24.75 1.15 15.35
N PRO A 153 -25.96 0.61 15.58
CA PRO A 153 -26.64 0.80 16.86
C PRO A 153 -25.77 0.24 17.99
N ALA A 154 -25.72 0.97 19.11
CA ALA A 154 -24.97 0.60 20.30
C ALA A 154 -25.51 -0.71 20.89
N GLY A 155 -24.93 -1.83 20.47
CA GLY A 155 -25.34 -3.15 20.90
C GLY A 155 -25.04 -4.19 19.84
N THR A 156 -23.80 -4.70 19.87
CA THR A 156 -23.40 -6.09 19.53
C THR A 156 -21.90 -6.09 19.19
N THR A 157 -21.15 -6.80 20.05
CA THR A 157 -19.83 -7.44 19.89
C THR A 157 -18.71 -6.73 19.11
N ARG A 158 -17.55 -6.63 19.81
CA ARG A 158 -16.23 -6.16 19.32
C ARG A 158 -16.02 -6.50 17.84
N GLY A 159 -15.92 -5.46 17.02
CA GLY A 159 -15.43 -5.58 15.65
C GLY A 159 -13.98 -6.03 15.69
N ARG A 160 -13.75 -7.29 15.33
CA ARG A 160 -12.44 -7.83 14.98
C ARG A 160 -11.94 -7.05 13.76
N ALA A 161 -10.71 -6.53 13.80
CA ALA A 161 -10.01 -6.12 12.58
C ALA A 161 -10.06 -7.29 11.56
N PRO A 162 -9.99 -7.05 10.23
CA PRO A 162 -9.74 -8.14 9.30
C PRO A 162 -8.47 -8.84 9.79
N GLU A 163 -8.61 -10.08 10.23
CA GLU A 163 -7.48 -10.82 10.74
C GLU A 163 -6.51 -11.05 9.59
N GLY A 164 -5.33 -10.44 9.73
CA GLY A 164 -4.19 -10.87 8.95
C GLY A 164 -4.02 -12.36 9.19
N VAL A 165 -4.13 -13.13 8.12
CA VAL A 165 -3.66 -14.52 8.14
C VAL A 165 -2.16 -14.41 8.30
N ARG A 166 -1.67 -14.80 9.48
CA ARG A 166 -0.23 -15.05 9.70
C ARG A 166 0.11 -16.26 8.83
N HIS A 167 0.84 -16.02 7.76
CA HIS A 167 1.54 -17.06 7.02
C HIS A 167 2.99 -17.07 7.46
#